data_AF-A0A945L592-F1
#
_entry.id   AF-A0A945L592-F1
#
_cell.length_a   1.000
_cell.length_b   1.000
_cell.length_c   1.000
_cell.angle_alpha   90.00
_cell.angle_beta   90.00
_cell.angle_gamma   90.00
#
_symmetry.space_group_name_H-M   'P 1'
#
loop_
_entity.id
_entity.type
_entity.pdbx_description
1 polymer ?
#
loop_
_entity_poly.entity_id
_entity_poly.type
_entity_poly.pdbx_seq_one_letter_code
_entity_poly.pdbx_strand_id
1 'polypeptide(L)'
;VHAGDIEYYDKPGPYAKTEALAHYKWNRIFGLPNFRDFYRQVPTYFMKDDHDLLRNDCSPGDTYGEITWDRGIEIFNDNFPMGDLPFRTIRWGKDLQVWMMEGRDYRSRNDAPNGPDKTIWGKTQKAWFFKTFSESDAAFRILINPDPVVGPDRVNKKDNHSNTIFADEGQEIRDYMGKQKNAYMINGDRHWQYVTVDDKTGAREYSCGAGSDMHASGFKMSLRTDEHQFLRIKGGFLSVSVDRQNGKPRIALRHHDVHGDVVNEDIFWGE
;
A
#
# COMPACT_ATOMS: atom_id res chain seq x y z
N VAL A 1 -8.58 2.91 4.66
CA VAL A 1 -7.12 2.82 4.91
C VAL A 1 -6.46 3.65 3.83
N HIS A 2 -5.55 4.56 4.18
CA HIS A 2 -4.67 5.22 3.22
C HIS A 2 -3.37 4.42 3.14
N ALA A 3 -3.04 3.93 1.96
CA ALA A 3 -1.86 3.08 1.73
C ALA A 3 -0.62 3.92 1.38
N GLY A 4 -0.46 5.09 2.01
CA GLY A 4 0.61 6.04 1.69
C GLY A 4 0.27 7.06 0.62
N ASP A 5 1.24 7.91 0.29
CA ASP A 5 1.15 8.98 -0.69
C ASP A 5 -0.03 9.94 -0.41
N ILE A 6 -0.19 10.28 0.87
CA ILE A 6 -1.24 11.18 1.33
C ILE A 6 -0.87 12.62 0.98
N GLU A 7 0.39 13.01 1.16
CA GLU A 7 0.91 14.32 0.77
C GLU A 7 2.23 14.18 0.00
N TYR A 8 2.46 15.09 -0.96
CA TYR A 8 3.59 15.04 -1.86
C TYR A 8 4.51 16.25 -1.72
N TYR A 9 5.62 16.13 -1.01
CA TYR A 9 6.55 17.24 -0.81
C TYR A 9 7.24 17.72 -2.10
N ASP A 10 7.46 16.81 -3.04
CA ASP A 10 8.17 17.06 -4.31
C ASP A 10 7.24 17.39 -5.49
N LYS A 11 5.98 17.74 -5.22
CA LYS A 11 5.04 18.30 -6.20
C LYS A 11 4.82 19.80 -5.97
N PRO A 12 4.65 20.59 -7.05
CA PRO A 12 4.53 22.04 -6.95
C PRO A 12 3.27 22.48 -6.18
N GLY A 13 3.30 23.72 -5.68
CA GLY A 13 2.14 24.37 -5.05
C GLY A 13 2.04 24.33 -3.51
N PRO A 14 3.12 24.50 -2.71
CA PRO A 14 4.55 24.67 -3.04
C PRO A 14 5.31 23.33 -2.99
N TYR A 15 6.57 23.33 -3.45
CA TYR A 15 7.52 22.28 -3.06
C TYR A 15 7.87 22.43 -1.57
N ALA A 16 7.86 21.33 -0.80
CA ALA A 16 8.16 21.35 0.64
C ALA A 16 9.61 20.94 0.93
N LYS A 17 10.53 21.88 0.73
CA LYS A 17 11.97 21.70 0.98
C LYS A 17 12.41 22.05 2.40
N THR A 18 11.48 22.45 3.27
CA THR A 18 11.73 22.82 4.67
C THR A 18 10.61 22.27 5.54
N GLU A 19 10.85 22.06 6.83
CA GLU A 19 9.82 21.53 7.76
C GLU A 19 8.58 22.42 7.80
N ALA A 20 8.75 23.74 7.79
CA ALA A 20 7.65 24.69 7.78
C ALA A 20 6.73 24.50 6.56
N LEU A 21 7.31 24.19 5.39
CA LEU A 21 6.53 23.92 4.19
C LEU A 21 5.91 22.52 4.21
N ALA A 22 6.57 21.52 4.80
CA ALA A 22 5.99 20.19 5.00
C ALA A 22 4.74 20.28 5.90
N HIS A 23 4.85 20.91 7.08
CA HIS A 23 3.71 21.15 7.96
C HIS A 23 2.62 22.01 7.30
N TYR A 24 3.01 23.00 6.48
CA TYR A 24 2.02 23.78 5.71
C TYR A 24 1.22 22.89 4.76
N LYS A 25 1.87 21.96 4.04
CA LYS A 25 1.18 21.05 3.11
C LYS A 25 0.22 20.11 3.85
N TRP A 26 0.67 19.48 4.94
CA TRP A 26 -0.20 18.67 5.80
C TRP A 26 -1.40 19.44 6.35
N ASN A 27 -1.16 20.63 6.91
CA ASN A 27 -2.24 21.49 7.41
C ASN A 27 -3.21 21.90 6.30
N ARG A 28 -2.71 22.11 5.07
CA ARG A 28 -3.53 22.48 3.93
C ARG A 28 -4.43 21.33 3.48
N ILE A 29 -3.89 20.11 3.29
CA ILE A 29 -4.68 18.97 2.82
C ILE A 29 -5.77 18.59 3.85
N PHE A 30 -5.42 18.55 5.14
CA PHE A 30 -6.40 18.31 6.21
C PHE A 30 -7.22 19.55 6.60
N GLY A 31 -6.91 20.71 6.02
CA GLY A 31 -7.73 21.91 6.09
C GLY A 31 -8.93 21.89 5.12
N LEU A 32 -8.89 21.04 4.09
CA LEU A 32 -9.95 20.95 3.09
C LEU A 32 -11.28 20.47 3.71
N PRO A 33 -12.42 21.14 3.42
CA PRO A 33 -13.70 20.78 4.02
C PRO A 33 -14.08 19.31 3.85
N ASN A 34 -13.92 18.76 2.64
CA ASN A 34 -14.28 17.36 2.35
C ASN A 34 -13.45 16.36 3.17
N PHE A 35 -12.15 16.64 3.37
CA PHE A 35 -11.28 15.77 4.19
C PHE A 35 -11.68 15.87 5.66
N ARG A 36 -11.91 17.08 6.15
CA ARG A 36 -12.36 17.31 7.53
C ARG A 36 -13.69 16.61 7.81
N ASP A 37 -14.67 16.77 6.93
CA ASP A 37 -16.01 16.20 7.14
C ASP A 37 -16.01 14.67 7.06
N PHE A 38 -15.19 14.10 6.18
CA PHE A 38 -15.02 12.65 6.07
C PHE A 38 -14.32 12.06 7.30
N TYR A 39 -13.12 12.54 7.66
CA TYR A 39 -12.34 11.94 8.75
C TYR A 39 -12.94 12.17 10.14
N ARG A 40 -13.81 13.18 10.30
CA ARG A 40 -14.61 13.35 11.54
C ARG A 40 -15.63 12.25 11.78
N GLN A 41 -15.98 11.49 10.74
CA GLN A 41 -17.04 10.48 10.78
C GLN A 41 -16.51 9.07 10.49
N VAL A 42 -15.35 8.95 9.82
CA VAL A 42 -14.81 7.68 9.36
C VAL A 42 -13.46 7.40 10.03
N PRO A 43 -13.38 6.37 10.91
CA PRO A 43 -12.13 5.90 11.45
C PRO A 43 -11.18 5.51 10.33
N THR A 44 -9.98 6.07 10.35
CA THR A 44 -9.02 5.92 9.26
C THR A 44 -7.68 5.45 9.79
N TYR A 45 -7.13 4.43 9.13
CA TYR A 45 -5.74 4.03 9.28
C TYR A 45 -4.92 4.69 8.18
N PHE A 46 -3.90 5.45 8.59
CA PHE A 46 -2.91 6.04 7.68
C PHE A 46 -1.66 5.16 7.68
N MET A 47 -1.10 4.96 6.50
CA MET A 47 0.21 4.36 6.25
C MET A 47 1.02 5.39 5.48
N LYS A 48 2.33 5.23 5.45
CA LYS A 48 3.23 6.14 4.74
C LYS A 48 3.88 5.49 3.55
N ASP A 49 4.24 6.33 2.60
CA ASP A 49 5.08 6.00 1.46
C ASP A 49 6.16 7.08 1.22
N ASP A 50 6.90 7.02 0.13
CA ASP A 50 8.06 7.89 -0.14
C ASP A 50 7.74 9.39 -0.15
N HIS A 51 6.60 9.78 -0.73
CA HIS A 51 6.23 11.18 -0.87
C HIS A 51 5.75 11.83 0.43
N ASP A 52 5.24 11.01 1.37
CA ASP A 52 4.87 11.45 2.72
C ASP A 52 6.10 11.84 3.56
N LEU A 53 7.28 11.35 3.17
CA LEU A 53 8.55 11.57 3.86
C LEU A 53 9.38 12.66 3.18
N LEU A 54 9.69 12.49 1.89
CA LEU A 54 10.64 13.34 1.19
C LEU A 54 10.26 13.56 -0.28
N ARG A 55 10.39 12.53 -1.12
CA ARG A 55 10.27 12.62 -2.58
C ARG A 55 10.24 11.21 -3.19
N ASN A 56 9.91 11.14 -4.47
CA ASN A 56 9.88 9.89 -5.23
C ASN A 56 11.13 9.01 -4.99
N ASP A 57 10.89 7.73 -4.71
CA ASP A 57 11.81 6.63 -4.46
C ASP A 57 12.87 6.96 -3.39
N CYS A 58 12.53 7.79 -2.39
CA CYS A 58 13.48 8.10 -1.32
C CYS A 58 13.78 6.87 -0.45
N SER A 59 15.02 6.81 0.03
CA SER A 59 15.51 5.70 0.85
C SER A 59 16.40 6.20 2.00
N PRO A 60 16.75 5.35 2.98
CA PRO A 60 17.46 5.78 4.19
C PRO A 60 18.71 6.60 3.92
N GLY A 61 18.83 7.73 4.62
CA GLY A 61 19.95 8.68 4.46
C GLY A 61 19.76 9.72 3.36
N ASP A 62 18.67 9.67 2.61
CA ASP A 62 18.32 10.72 1.66
C ASP A 62 17.89 12.02 2.37
N THR A 63 17.88 13.11 1.60
CA THR A 63 17.33 14.42 2.00
C THR A 63 16.45 14.99 0.89
N TYR A 64 15.53 15.88 1.26
CA TYR A 64 14.81 16.73 0.32
C TYR A 64 14.81 18.18 0.82
N GLY A 65 15.69 19.00 0.24
CA GLY A 65 15.97 20.33 0.79
C GLY A 65 16.68 20.20 2.14
N GLU A 66 16.08 20.75 3.18
CA GLU A 66 16.58 20.73 4.56
C GLU A 66 16.08 19.52 5.36
N ILE A 67 15.08 18.80 4.85
CA ILE A 67 14.45 17.67 5.56
C ILE A 67 15.30 16.42 5.32
N THR A 68 15.74 15.78 6.40
CA THR A 68 16.41 14.48 6.38
C THR A 68 15.41 13.33 6.37
N TRP A 69 15.85 12.15 5.95
CA TRP A 69 15.07 10.91 6.04
C TRP A 69 14.41 10.70 7.41
N ASP A 70 15.20 10.72 8.48
CA ASP A 70 14.70 10.51 9.84
C ASP A 70 13.69 11.59 10.23
N ARG A 71 13.96 12.85 9.85
CA ARG A 71 13.04 13.95 10.15
C ARG A 71 11.73 13.85 9.36
N GLY A 72 11.78 13.36 8.12
CA GLY A 72 10.57 13.05 7.34
C GLY A 72 9.69 12.03 8.06
N ILE A 73 10.29 10.97 8.62
CA ILE A 73 9.58 9.94 9.41
C ILE A 73 8.93 10.55 10.65
N GLU A 74 9.67 11.38 11.38
CA GLU A 74 9.15 12.07 12.56
C GLU A 74 7.97 12.99 12.22
N ILE A 75 8.09 13.80 11.16
CA ILE A 75 7.00 14.69 10.72
C ILE A 75 5.75 13.88 10.37
N PHE A 76 5.89 12.74 9.69
CA PHE A 76 4.75 11.87 9.42
C PHE A 76 4.09 11.40 10.72
N ASN A 77 4.89 10.91 11.67
CA ASN A 77 4.41 10.40 12.96
C ASN A 77 3.75 11.50 13.82
N ASP A 78 4.21 12.75 13.72
CA ASP A 78 3.57 13.91 14.38
C ASP A 78 2.16 14.18 13.84
N ASN A 79 1.94 13.97 12.53
CA ASN A 79 0.62 14.14 11.90
C ASN A 79 -0.30 12.93 12.16
N PHE A 80 0.28 11.73 12.20
CA PHE A 80 -0.46 10.48 12.38
C PHE A 80 0.17 9.64 13.49
N PRO A 81 -0.13 9.93 14.76
CA PRO A 81 0.39 9.16 15.87
C PRO A 81 0.05 7.67 15.72
N MET A 82 1.09 6.87 15.54
CA MET A 82 1.01 5.42 15.53
C MET A 82 1.13 4.88 16.96
N GLY A 83 0.78 3.60 17.16
CA GLY A 83 1.13 2.91 18.41
C GLY A 83 2.64 2.66 18.53
N ASP A 84 3.04 1.79 19.45
CA ASP A 84 4.45 1.44 19.68
C ASP A 84 5.18 0.90 18.42
N LEU A 85 4.43 0.40 17.45
CA LEU A 85 4.94 -0.11 16.17
C LEU A 85 4.24 0.58 14.99
N PRO A 86 4.96 0.90 13.91
CA PRO A 86 4.40 1.56 12.73
C PRO A 86 3.60 0.59 11.84
N PHE A 87 3.77 -0.72 12.04
CA PHE A 87 2.97 -1.80 11.45
C PHE A 87 2.04 -2.42 12.49
N ARG A 88 0.88 -2.92 12.05
CA ARG A 88 -0.15 -3.45 12.95
C ARG A 88 -1.14 -4.36 12.25
N THR A 89 -1.87 -5.14 13.05
CA THR A 89 -2.99 -5.96 12.56
C THR A 89 -4.25 -5.65 13.35
N ILE A 90 -5.41 -5.70 12.68
CA ILE A 90 -6.72 -5.46 13.27
C ILE A 90 -7.64 -6.62 12.89
N ARG A 91 -8.26 -7.23 13.91
CA ARG A 91 -9.32 -8.20 13.74
C ARG A 91 -10.66 -7.48 13.63
N TRP A 92 -11.42 -7.78 12.57
CA TRP A 92 -12.76 -7.22 12.34
C TRP A 92 -13.81 -8.34 12.35
N GLY A 93 -14.36 -8.59 13.54
CA GLY A 93 -15.31 -9.67 13.75
C GLY A 93 -14.67 -11.05 13.57
N LYS A 94 -15.48 -12.08 13.27
CA LYS A 94 -14.99 -13.46 13.11
C LYS A 94 -14.28 -13.68 11.78
N ASP A 95 -14.67 -12.96 10.74
CA ASP A 95 -14.37 -13.38 9.36
C ASP A 95 -13.24 -12.59 8.69
N LEU A 96 -12.79 -11.46 9.24
CA LEU A 96 -11.76 -10.64 8.61
C LEU A 96 -10.65 -10.25 9.59
N GLN A 97 -9.40 -10.42 9.16
CA GLN A 97 -8.25 -9.79 9.79
C GLN A 97 -7.38 -9.07 8.74
N VAL A 98 -6.88 -7.90 9.10
CA VAL A 98 -6.12 -7.02 8.20
C VAL A 98 -4.74 -6.75 8.81
N TRP A 99 -3.68 -6.83 7.99
CA TRP A 99 -2.32 -6.42 8.33
C TRP A 99 -1.99 -5.16 7.53
N MET A 100 -1.48 -4.15 8.21
CA MET A 100 -1.01 -2.91 7.61
C MET A 100 0.49 -2.83 7.85
N MET A 101 1.24 -2.90 6.76
CA MET A 101 2.70 -2.93 6.77
C MET A 101 3.32 -1.54 6.74
N GLU A 102 4.59 -1.48 7.11
CA GLU A 102 5.44 -0.30 7.00
C GLU A 102 6.51 -0.57 5.91
N GLY A 103 6.69 0.35 4.97
CA GLY A 103 7.59 0.18 3.82
C GLY A 103 8.82 1.10 3.79
N ARG A 104 9.01 1.96 4.79
CA ARG A 104 10.03 3.01 4.82
C ARG A 104 10.96 2.87 6.02
N ASP A 105 10.49 2.86 7.26
CA ASP A 105 11.30 2.88 8.49
C ASP A 105 12.44 1.86 8.58
N TYR A 106 12.22 0.64 8.09
CA TYR A 106 13.17 -0.47 8.27
C TYR A 106 13.86 -0.92 6.99
N ARG A 107 13.63 -0.22 5.88
CA ARG A 107 14.13 -0.63 4.58
C ARG A 107 15.64 -0.45 4.46
N SER A 108 16.24 -1.22 3.57
CA SER A 108 17.58 -0.99 3.05
C SER A 108 17.55 0.15 2.04
N ARG A 109 18.70 0.81 1.84
CA ARG A 109 18.85 1.74 0.72
C ARG A 109 18.59 1.05 -0.62
N ASN A 110 18.02 1.77 -1.57
CA ASN A 110 17.71 1.22 -2.89
C ASN A 110 18.98 0.78 -3.65
N ASP A 111 20.09 1.49 -3.41
CA ASP A 111 21.42 1.21 -3.97
C ASP A 111 22.25 0.17 -3.20
N ALA A 112 21.75 -0.35 -2.07
CA ALA A 112 22.41 -1.43 -1.36
C ALA A 112 22.52 -2.68 -2.27
N PRO A 113 23.61 -3.45 -2.19
CA PRO A 113 23.74 -4.69 -2.96
C PRO A 113 22.56 -5.62 -2.70
N ASN A 114 22.06 -6.26 -3.76
CA ASN A 114 21.06 -7.32 -3.60
C ASN A 114 21.65 -8.48 -2.79
N GLY A 115 20.81 -9.11 -1.99
CA GLY A 115 21.17 -10.26 -1.17
C GLY A 115 20.13 -10.49 -0.07
N PRO A 116 20.29 -11.57 0.72
CA PRO A 116 19.31 -11.99 1.71
C PRO A 116 19.05 -10.98 2.83
N ASP A 117 20.01 -10.07 3.07
CA ASP A 117 19.88 -9.03 4.08
C ASP A 117 19.21 -7.74 3.54
N LYS A 118 19.06 -7.61 2.21
CA LYS A 118 18.37 -6.46 1.60
C LYS A 118 16.86 -6.64 1.77
N THR A 119 16.23 -5.67 2.40
CA THR A 119 14.86 -5.78 2.90
C THR A 119 14.15 -4.44 2.81
N ILE A 120 12.83 -4.44 2.64
CA ILE A 120 11.97 -3.29 2.85
C ILE A 120 11.35 -3.36 4.24
N TRP A 121 10.87 -4.54 4.66
CA TRP A 121 10.17 -4.68 5.93
C TRP A 121 11.10 -4.72 7.15
N GLY A 122 12.37 -5.04 6.98
CA GLY A 122 13.25 -5.37 8.09
C GLY A 122 12.93 -6.72 8.73
N LYS A 123 13.89 -7.23 9.51
CA LYS A 123 13.79 -8.56 10.14
C LYS A 123 12.60 -8.67 11.11
N THR A 124 12.38 -7.64 11.93
CA THR A 124 11.38 -7.66 13.00
C THR A 124 9.95 -7.68 12.46
N GLN A 125 9.61 -6.76 11.55
CA GLN A 125 8.28 -6.72 10.94
C GLN A 125 8.00 -7.97 10.13
N LYS A 126 8.98 -8.46 9.35
CA LYS A 126 8.81 -9.67 8.54
C LYS A 126 8.52 -10.90 9.40
N ALA A 127 9.28 -11.10 10.48
CA ALA A 127 9.04 -12.19 11.42
C ALA A 127 7.67 -12.07 12.12
N TRP A 128 7.30 -10.85 12.52
CA TRP A 128 5.97 -10.56 13.08
C TRP A 128 4.84 -10.88 12.11
N PHE A 129 4.98 -10.51 10.84
CA PHE A 129 3.99 -10.77 9.81
C PHE A 129 3.76 -12.27 9.63
N PHE A 130 4.81 -13.03 9.31
CA PHE A 130 4.66 -14.47 9.06
C PHE A 130 4.09 -15.22 10.26
N LYS A 131 4.51 -14.87 11.48
CA LYS A 131 3.96 -15.45 12.71
C LYS A 131 2.47 -15.13 12.84
N THR A 132 2.12 -13.85 12.91
CA THR A 132 0.74 -13.44 13.22
C THR A 132 -0.24 -13.78 12.11
N PHE A 133 0.19 -13.76 10.85
CA PHE A 133 -0.62 -14.16 9.70
C PHE A 133 -0.94 -15.66 9.73
N SER A 134 0.02 -16.49 10.16
CA SER A 134 -0.18 -17.94 10.32
C SER A 134 -1.08 -18.30 11.50
N GLU A 135 -1.08 -17.48 12.55
CA GLU A 135 -1.88 -17.70 13.77
C GLU A 135 -3.34 -17.25 13.62
N SER A 136 -3.65 -16.43 12.61
CA SER A 136 -5.00 -15.94 12.38
C SER A 136 -5.95 -17.03 11.91
N ASP A 137 -7.06 -17.17 12.62
CA ASP A 137 -8.20 -18.03 12.29
C ASP A 137 -9.34 -17.29 11.55
N ALA A 138 -9.12 -16.05 11.10
CA ALA A 138 -10.12 -15.32 10.31
C ALA A 138 -10.40 -16.04 8.98
N ALA A 139 -11.67 -16.04 8.54
CA ALA A 139 -12.07 -16.63 7.27
C ALA A 139 -11.35 -15.99 6.06
N PHE A 140 -11.08 -14.68 6.16
CA PHE A 140 -10.36 -13.89 5.17
C PHE A 140 -9.23 -13.09 5.84
N ARG A 141 -8.09 -13.02 5.16
CA ARG A 141 -6.91 -12.27 5.61
C ARG A 141 -6.48 -11.29 4.53
N ILE A 142 -6.20 -10.05 4.91
CA ILE A 142 -5.78 -9.00 3.97
C ILE A 142 -4.46 -8.41 4.41
N LEU A 143 -3.48 -8.41 3.51
CA LEU A 143 -2.24 -7.69 3.64
C LEU A 143 -2.35 -6.36 2.88
N ILE A 144 -2.21 -5.23 3.57
CA ILE A 144 -2.10 -3.91 2.94
C ILE A 144 -0.64 -3.48 3.04
N ASN A 145 0.02 -3.34 1.90
CA ASN A 145 1.40 -2.88 1.77
C ASN A 145 1.38 -1.58 0.93
N PRO A 146 2.01 -0.47 1.35
CA PRO A 146 1.95 0.79 0.58
C PRO A 146 2.36 0.59 -0.89
N ASP A 147 3.49 -0.10 -1.04
CA ASP A 147 4.10 -0.43 -2.31
C ASP A 147 3.64 -1.80 -2.88
N PRO A 148 3.77 -2.03 -4.20
CA PRO A 148 3.40 -3.29 -4.82
C PRO A 148 4.39 -4.43 -4.54
N VAL A 149 3.84 -5.63 -4.31
CA VAL A 149 4.55 -6.89 -4.11
C VAL A 149 4.51 -7.78 -5.34
N VAL A 150 3.37 -7.86 -6.04
CA VAL A 150 3.21 -8.79 -7.18
C VAL A 150 3.79 -8.20 -8.46
N GLY A 151 3.29 -7.05 -8.93
CA GLY A 151 3.68 -6.59 -10.26
C GLY A 151 2.60 -6.73 -11.34
N PRO A 152 2.99 -6.57 -12.61
CA PRO A 152 4.26 -6.00 -13.07
C PRO A 152 4.34 -4.48 -12.84
N ASP A 153 5.55 -3.97 -12.60
CA ASP A 153 5.81 -2.53 -12.47
C ASP A 153 6.37 -1.91 -13.76
N ARG A 154 6.65 -0.61 -13.70
CA ARG A 154 7.49 0.11 -14.64
C ARG A 154 8.89 -0.50 -14.66
N VAL A 155 9.40 -0.77 -15.86
CA VAL A 155 10.74 -1.38 -16.11
C VAL A 155 11.88 -0.68 -15.36
N ASN A 156 11.79 0.63 -15.15
CA ASN A 156 12.83 1.44 -14.51
C ASN A 156 12.57 1.74 -13.02
N LYS A 157 11.46 1.29 -12.43
CA LYS A 157 11.16 1.50 -10.99
C LYS A 157 12.10 0.61 -10.16
N LYS A 158 12.63 1.18 -9.08
CA LYS A 158 13.64 0.56 -8.21
C LYS A 158 13.37 0.95 -6.76
N ASP A 159 12.20 0.59 -6.26
CA ASP A 159 11.75 1.05 -4.95
C ASP A 159 10.81 0.10 -4.20
N ASN A 160 10.30 -0.97 -4.83
CA ASN A 160 9.35 -1.86 -4.18
C ASN A 160 9.64 -3.36 -4.38
N HIS A 161 8.89 -4.21 -3.68
CA HIS A 161 9.01 -5.67 -3.66
C HIS A 161 8.77 -6.34 -5.02
N SER A 162 8.10 -5.65 -5.94
CA SER A 162 7.92 -6.14 -7.31
C SER A 162 9.11 -5.82 -8.24
N ASN A 163 10.09 -5.04 -7.78
CA ASN A 163 11.26 -4.67 -8.56
C ASN A 163 12.45 -5.61 -8.31
N THR A 164 13.33 -5.70 -9.30
CA THR A 164 14.51 -6.60 -9.26
C THR A 164 15.48 -6.29 -8.12
N ILE A 165 15.45 -5.07 -7.57
CA ILE A 165 16.34 -4.66 -6.48
C ILE A 165 15.88 -5.13 -5.10
N PHE A 166 14.65 -5.63 -4.96
CA PHE A 166 14.11 -6.24 -3.74
C PHE A 166 13.49 -7.63 -4.03
N ALA A 167 13.99 -8.30 -5.05
CA ALA A 167 13.40 -9.52 -5.59
C ALA A 167 13.35 -10.67 -4.57
N ASP A 168 14.37 -10.82 -3.72
CA ASP A 168 14.46 -11.92 -2.75
C ASP A 168 13.33 -11.85 -1.72
N GLU A 169 13.19 -10.70 -1.04
CA GLU A 169 12.09 -10.50 -0.09
C GLU A 169 10.72 -10.47 -0.79
N GLY A 170 10.64 -9.88 -1.98
CA GLY A 170 9.40 -9.90 -2.76
C GLY A 170 8.96 -11.32 -3.11
N GLN A 171 9.89 -12.18 -3.50
CA GLN A 171 9.59 -13.58 -3.81
C GLN A 171 9.19 -14.36 -2.57
N GLU A 172 9.87 -14.15 -1.44
CA GLU A 172 9.49 -14.76 -0.16
C GLU A 172 8.02 -14.45 0.21
N ILE A 173 7.61 -13.19 0.03
CA ILE A 173 6.23 -12.76 0.31
C ILE A 173 5.26 -13.39 -0.70
N ARG A 174 5.55 -13.37 -2.01
CA ARG A 174 4.70 -13.99 -3.05
C ARG A 174 4.53 -15.49 -2.80
N ASP A 175 5.62 -16.21 -2.53
CA ASP A 175 5.61 -17.65 -2.24
C ASP A 175 4.78 -17.97 -0.99
N TYR A 176 4.87 -17.14 0.04
CA TYR A 176 4.07 -17.32 1.25
C TYR A 176 2.59 -17.06 0.98
N MET A 177 2.26 -15.90 0.40
CA MET A 177 0.89 -15.45 0.17
C MET A 177 0.15 -16.32 -0.84
N GLY A 178 0.82 -16.79 -1.90
CA GLY A 178 0.25 -17.69 -2.90
C GLY A 178 -0.18 -19.05 -2.35
N LYS A 179 0.42 -19.51 -1.24
CA LYS A 179 0.03 -20.75 -0.53
C LYS A 179 -1.17 -20.55 0.41
N GLN A 180 -1.55 -19.31 0.70
CA GLN A 180 -2.61 -19.01 1.65
C GLN A 180 -3.97 -19.04 0.96
N LYS A 181 -4.89 -19.83 1.50
CA LYS A 181 -6.30 -19.72 1.13
C LYS A 181 -6.89 -18.42 1.66
N ASN A 182 -7.79 -17.82 0.89
CA ASN A 182 -8.59 -16.64 1.28
C ASN A 182 -7.73 -15.46 1.79
N ALA A 183 -6.57 -15.27 1.17
CA ALA A 183 -5.62 -14.22 1.47
C ALA A 183 -5.45 -13.29 0.27
N TYR A 184 -5.45 -11.97 0.52
CA TYR A 184 -5.39 -10.96 -0.54
C TYR A 184 -4.40 -9.85 -0.17
N MET A 185 -3.65 -9.35 -1.16
CA MET A 185 -2.78 -8.20 -1.01
C MET A 185 -3.43 -6.96 -1.61
N ILE A 186 -3.23 -5.79 -0.99
CA ILE A 186 -3.72 -4.49 -1.47
C ILE A 186 -2.57 -3.48 -1.37
N ASN A 187 -2.41 -2.63 -2.39
CA ASN A 187 -1.42 -1.54 -2.38
C ASN A 187 -1.90 -0.20 -2.97
N GLY A 188 -1.06 0.82 -2.72
CA GLY A 188 -1.02 2.14 -3.35
C GLY A 188 0.11 2.23 -4.38
N ASP A 189 0.97 3.28 -4.32
CA ASP A 189 2.14 3.67 -5.18
C ASP A 189 1.89 3.72 -6.69
N ARG A 190 1.29 2.66 -7.24
CA ARG A 190 0.88 2.57 -8.62
C ARG A 190 -0.36 3.42 -8.86
N HIS A 191 -0.17 4.44 -9.67
CA HIS A 191 -1.23 5.37 -10.06
C HIS A 191 -2.16 4.78 -11.13
N TRP A 192 -2.61 3.54 -10.95
CA TRP A 192 -3.64 2.89 -11.77
C TRP A 192 -4.33 1.80 -10.95
N GLN A 193 -5.46 1.32 -11.43
CA GLN A 193 -6.17 0.22 -10.79
C GLN A 193 -5.83 -1.10 -11.48
N TYR A 194 -5.59 -2.14 -10.70
CA TYR A 194 -5.39 -3.49 -11.25
C TYR A 194 -5.73 -4.60 -10.27
N VAL A 195 -5.93 -5.79 -10.83
CA VAL A 195 -5.82 -7.07 -10.12
C VAL A 195 -4.81 -7.90 -10.87
N THR A 196 -3.74 -8.32 -10.17
CA THR A 196 -2.74 -9.23 -10.72
C THR A 196 -2.75 -10.52 -9.91
N VAL A 197 -2.64 -11.65 -10.61
CA VAL A 197 -2.38 -12.96 -10.02
C VAL A 197 -1.08 -13.47 -10.60
N ASP A 198 -0.08 -13.65 -9.74
CA ASP A 198 1.23 -14.22 -10.11
C ASP A 198 1.04 -15.66 -10.60
N ASP A 199 1.52 -15.96 -11.79
CA ASP A 199 1.26 -17.24 -12.47
C ASP A 199 1.93 -18.45 -11.78
N LYS A 200 3.05 -18.22 -11.10
CA LYS A 200 3.84 -19.25 -10.42
C LYS A 200 3.35 -19.56 -9.03
N THR A 201 3.04 -18.54 -8.25
CA THR A 201 2.71 -18.67 -6.83
C THR A 201 1.21 -18.65 -6.57
N GLY A 202 0.42 -18.05 -7.46
CA GLY A 202 -0.99 -17.76 -7.25
C GLY A 202 -1.25 -16.57 -6.32
N ALA A 203 -0.20 -15.83 -5.93
CA ALA A 203 -0.33 -14.65 -5.09
C ALA A 203 -1.17 -13.57 -5.79
N ARG A 204 -2.21 -13.07 -5.11
CA ARG A 204 -3.17 -12.13 -5.68
C ARG A 204 -3.05 -10.75 -5.02
N GLU A 205 -2.95 -9.74 -5.85
CA GLU A 205 -2.78 -8.34 -5.45
C GLU A 205 -3.78 -7.41 -6.16
N TYR A 206 -4.33 -6.48 -5.40
CA TYR A 206 -5.20 -5.40 -5.85
C TYR A 206 -4.51 -4.06 -5.66
N SER A 207 -4.70 -3.11 -6.57
CA SER A 207 -4.13 -1.77 -6.43
C SER A 207 -5.13 -0.68 -6.76
N CYS A 208 -5.04 0.43 -6.04
CA CYS A 208 -5.86 1.62 -6.28
C CYS A 208 -5.10 2.92 -5.92
N GLY A 209 -3.84 3.07 -6.32
CA GLY A 209 -2.99 4.19 -5.89
C GLY A 209 -3.39 5.56 -6.47
N ALA A 210 -4.11 5.63 -7.59
CA ALA A 210 -4.60 6.91 -8.12
C ALA A 210 -5.96 7.32 -7.53
N GLY A 211 -5.99 8.32 -6.65
CA GLY A 211 -7.24 8.88 -6.12
C GLY A 211 -8.08 9.67 -7.13
N SER A 212 -7.53 10.04 -8.30
CA SER A 212 -8.28 10.68 -9.37
C SER A 212 -7.73 10.38 -10.77
N ASP A 213 -8.56 10.59 -11.79
CA ASP A 213 -8.21 10.35 -13.19
C ASP A 213 -7.02 11.17 -13.68
N MET A 214 -6.81 12.37 -13.15
CA MET A 214 -5.71 13.25 -13.54
C MET A 214 -4.35 12.75 -13.00
N HIS A 215 -4.37 12.03 -11.88
CA HIS A 215 -3.17 11.47 -11.29
C HIS A 215 -2.86 10.06 -11.80
N ALA A 216 -3.81 9.42 -12.47
CA ALA A 216 -3.61 8.11 -13.06
C ALA A 216 -2.57 8.14 -14.19
N SER A 217 -1.47 7.41 -14.01
CA SER A 217 -0.30 7.47 -14.89
C SER A 217 0.64 6.30 -14.63
N GLY A 218 1.84 6.30 -15.24
CA GLY A 218 2.90 5.32 -14.93
C GLY A 218 2.79 3.97 -15.65
N PHE A 219 1.61 3.59 -16.16
CA PHE A 219 1.43 2.34 -16.91
C PHE A 219 0.62 2.54 -18.21
N LYS A 220 0.55 1.51 -19.05
CA LYS A 220 -0.15 1.56 -20.34
C LYS A 220 -0.90 0.26 -20.60
N MET A 221 -2.07 0.35 -21.23
CA MET A 221 -2.86 -0.83 -21.63
C MET A 221 -2.10 -1.78 -22.56
N SER A 222 -1.18 -1.26 -23.38
CA SER A 222 -0.33 -2.06 -24.26
C SER A 222 0.69 -2.94 -23.51
N LEU A 223 0.88 -2.72 -22.21
CA LEU A 223 1.77 -3.52 -21.34
C LEU A 223 0.99 -4.55 -20.52
N ARG A 224 -0.31 -4.74 -20.80
CA ARG A 224 -1.12 -5.77 -20.15
C ARG A 224 -0.53 -7.15 -20.43
N THR A 225 -0.51 -7.98 -19.39
CA THR A 225 -0.11 -9.39 -19.40
C THR A 225 -1.29 -10.28 -18.98
N ASP A 226 -1.17 -11.59 -19.17
CA ASP A 226 -2.19 -12.57 -18.78
C ASP A 226 -2.40 -12.65 -17.26
N GLU A 227 -1.39 -12.26 -16.47
CA GLU A 227 -1.50 -12.15 -15.01
C GLU A 227 -2.49 -11.08 -14.56
N HIS A 228 -2.69 -10.03 -15.38
CA HIS A 228 -3.67 -8.98 -15.10
C HIS A 228 -5.08 -9.51 -15.31
N GLN A 229 -5.77 -9.80 -14.21
CA GLN A 229 -7.20 -10.12 -14.20
C GLN A 229 -8.02 -8.85 -14.45
N PHE A 230 -7.55 -7.71 -13.94
CA PHE A 230 -8.12 -6.40 -14.17
C PHE A 230 -6.99 -5.37 -14.38
N LEU A 231 -7.21 -4.41 -15.29
CA LEU A 231 -6.29 -3.28 -15.51
C LEU A 231 -7.08 -2.09 -16.02
N ARG A 232 -6.96 -0.96 -15.32
CA ARG A 232 -7.61 0.31 -15.67
C ARG A 232 -6.69 1.48 -15.31
N ILE A 233 -6.21 2.20 -16.32
CA ILE A 233 -5.31 3.36 -16.14
C ILE A 233 -6.13 4.62 -15.85
N LYS A 234 -6.82 4.61 -14.72
CA LYS A 234 -7.71 5.66 -14.23
C LYS A 234 -7.74 5.65 -12.70
N GLY A 235 -8.29 6.71 -12.11
CA GLY A 235 -8.35 6.84 -10.66
C GLY A 235 -9.61 6.20 -10.06
N GLY A 236 -9.64 6.16 -8.72
CA GLY A 236 -10.75 5.65 -7.94
C GLY A 236 -10.27 5.08 -6.61
N PHE A 237 -11.02 4.13 -6.04
CA PHE A 237 -10.68 3.50 -4.76
C PHE A 237 -11.10 2.02 -4.75
N LEU A 238 -10.58 1.27 -3.79
CA LEU A 238 -10.98 -0.12 -3.53
C LEU A 238 -11.88 -0.19 -2.30
N SER A 239 -13.01 -0.88 -2.39
CA SER A 239 -13.81 -1.27 -1.23
C SER A 239 -13.73 -2.77 -0.99
N VAL A 240 -13.78 -3.16 0.29
CA VAL A 240 -13.85 -4.56 0.70
C VAL A 240 -15.05 -4.71 1.64
N SER A 241 -15.96 -5.61 1.30
CA SER A 241 -17.10 -5.97 2.15
C SER A 241 -17.02 -7.43 2.52
N VAL A 242 -17.24 -7.74 3.81
CA VAL A 242 -17.34 -9.11 4.31
C VAL A 242 -18.73 -9.32 4.91
N ASP A 243 -19.44 -10.33 4.43
CA ASP A 243 -20.77 -10.74 4.87
C ASP A 243 -20.85 -12.26 5.06
N ARG A 244 -21.98 -12.75 5.56
CA ARG A 244 -22.31 -14.19 5.57
C ARG A 244 -23.59 -14.42 4.80
N GLN A 245 -23.59 -15.37 3.89
CA GLN A 245 -24.81 -15.82 3.21
C GLN A 245 -25.03 -17.30 3.50
N ASN A 246 -26.22 -17.63 4.00
CA ASN A 246 -26.57 -18.99 4.45
C ASN A 246 -25.52 -19.58 5.41
N GLY A 247 -24.99 -18.74 6.30
CA GLY A 247 -23.96 -19.11 7.27
C GLY A 247 -22.52 -19.18 6.73
N LYS A 248 -22.31 -19.13 5.42
CA LYS A 248 -20.97 -19.17 4.80
C LYS A 248 -20.37 -17.76 4.66
N PRO A 249 -19.12 -17.51 5.12
CA PRO A 249 -18.46 -16.22 4.91
C PRO A 249 -18.30 -15.90 3.43
N ARG A 250 -18.46 -14.64 3.08
CA ARG A 250 -18.28 -14.09 1.74
C ARG A 250 -17.49 -12.79 1.84
N ILE A 251 -16.54 -12.60 0.94
CA ILE A 251 -15.82 -11.35 0.75
C ILE A 251 -16.02 -10.86 -0.68
N ALA A 252 -16.18 -9.56 -0.84
CA ALA A 252 -16.17 -8.91 -2.15
C ALA A 252 -15.16 -7.77 -2.15
N LEU A 253 -14.27 -7.77 -3.13
CA LEU A 253 -13.28 -6.73 -3.38
C LEU A 253 -13.69 -6.00 -4.65
N ARG A 254 -13.94 -4.68 -4.55
CA ARG A 254 -14.49 -3.88 -5.66
C ARG A 254 -13.61 -2.68 -5.94
N HIS A 255 -13.18 -2.53 -7.19
CA HIS A 255 -12.65 -1.27 -7.64
C HIS A 255 -13.82 -0.37 -8.03
N HIS A 256 -13.79 0.85 -7.52
CA HIS A 256 -14.69 1.93 -7.89
C HIS A 256 -13.94 2.95 -8.73
N ASP A 257 -14.61 3.60 -9.66
CA ASP A 257 -14.06 4.80 -10.29
C ASP A 257 -14.19 6.03 -9.37
N VAL A 258 -13.85 7.21 -9.90
CA VAL A 258 -13.90 8.48 -9.17
C VAL A 258 -15.33 8.96 -8.84
N HIS A 259 -16.36 8.36 -9.44
CA HIS A 259 -17.77 8.65 -9.18
C HIS A 259 -18.40 7.64 -8.21
N GLY A 260 -17.69 6.57 -7.87
CA GLY A 260 -18.14 5.51 -6.98
C GLY A 260 -18.75 4.32 -7.70
N ASP A 261 -18.76 4.31 -9.05
CA ASP A 261 -19.30 3.21 -9.84
C ASP A 261 -18.33 2.01 -9.80
N VAL A 262 -18.87 0.81 -9.63
CA VAL A 262 -18.06 -0.42 -9.61
C VAL A 262 -17.56 -0.73 -11.01
N VAL A 263 -16.23 -0.78 -11.18
CA VAL A 263 -15.55 -1.05 -12.46
C VAL A 263 -14.84 -2.41 -12.49
N ASN A 264 -14.67 -3.05 -11.33
CA ASN A 264 -14.25 -4.45 -11.19
C ASN A 264 -14.82 -5.02 -9.89
N GLU A 265 -15.24 -6.28 -9.91
CA GLU A 265 -15.69 -7.00 -8.72
C GLU A 265 -15.15 -8.44 -8.73
N ASP A 266 -14.52 -8.81 -7.63
CA ASP A 266 -14.17 -10.19 -7.31
C ASP A 266 -14.89 -10.63 -6.04
N ILE A 267 -15.54 -11.79 -6.06
CA ILE A 267 -16.26 -12.39 -4.92
C ILE A 267 -15.65 -13.73 -4.57
N PHE A 268 -15.36 -13.94 -3.28
CA PHE A 268 -14.88 -15.22 -2.76
C PHE A 268 -15.70 -15.67 -1.56
N TRP A 269 -15.64 -16.97 -1.32
CA TRP A 269 -16.35 -17.63 -0.24
C TRP A 269 -15.34 -18.26 0.72
N GLY A 270 -15.53 -18.02 2.01
CA GLY A 270 -14.78 -18.67 3.06
C GLY A 270 -15.07 -20.17 3.10
N GLU A 271 -14.12 -20.96 3.58
CA GLU A 271 -14.36 -22.38 3.88
C GLU A 271 -15.21 -22.55 5.14
#